data_AF-A0A8H6NA40-F1
#
_entry.id   AF-A0A8H6NA40-F1
#
_cell.length_a   1.000
_cell.length_b   1.000
_cell.length_c   1.000
_cell.angle_alpha   90.00
_cell.angle_beta   90.00
_cell.angle_gamma   90.00
#
_symmetry.space_group_name_H-M   'P 1'
#
loop_
_entity.id
_entity.type
_entity.pdbx_description
1 polymer ?
#
loop_
_entity_poly.entity_id
_entity_poly.type
_entity_poly.pdbx_seq_one_letter_code
_entity_poly.pdbx_strand_id
1 'polypeptide(L)'
;MSSSSTSEAASAKQPEILGRSREGMIEESLKNGEDVQKLYPAVDFKGAVVEPIVNFTFDIQKHVDEANQRRYNTLIAEMLKSTADPAFAERLLWEARECLRGYPDVLKQFDAIFITGRPVNVMLADLHEVLTTKKETVRRMSLTKPEQEEGAAAKR
;
A
#
# COMPACT_ATOMS: atom_id res chain seq x y z
N MET A 1 -50.42 -18.42 -16.24
CA MET A 1 -49.12 -18.96 -16.67
C MET A 1 -48.59 -18.05 -17.75
N SER A 2 -47.45 -17.41 -17.52
CA SER A 2 -46.51 -16.94 -18.56
C SER A 2 -45.26 -16.50 -17.83
N SER A 3 -44.29 -17.41 -17.83
CA SER A 3 -42.94 -17.23 -17.32
C SER A 3 -42.16 -16.32 -18.27
N SER A 4 -41.41 -15.39 -17.72
CA SER A 4 -40.20 -14.92 -18.39
C SER A 4 -39.17 -14.65 -17.30
N SER A 5 -38.45 -15.71 -16.94
CA SER A 5 -37.29 -15.64 -16.07
C SER A 5 -36.11 -15.22 -16.93
N THR A 6 -35.77 -13.94 -16.87
CA THR A 6 -34.53 -13.40 -17.40
C THR A 6 -33.38 -14.02 -16.61
N SER A 7 -32.61 -14.91 -17.25
CA SER A 7 -31.32 -15.37 -16.73
C SER A 7 -30.31 -14.23 -16.87
N GLU A 8 -30.24 -13.38 -15.85
CA GLU A 8 -29.16 -12.41 -15.71
C GLU A 8 -27.94 -13.18 -15.19
N ALA A 9 -27.02 -13.48 -16.10
CA ALA A 9 -25.71 -13.99 -15.77
C ALA A 9 -25.04 -12.98 -14.83
N ALA A 10 -24.93 -13.33 -13.56
CA ALA A 10 -24.21 -12.57 -12.55
C ALA A 10 -22.74 -12.52 -12.96
N SER A 11 -22.38 -11.51 -13.74
CA SER A 11 -21.00 -11.06 -13.88
C SER A 11 -20.58 -10.63 -12.49
N ALA A 12 -19.86 -11.50 -11.79
CA ALA A 12 -19.30 -11.24 -10.47
C ALA A 12 -18.37 -10.02 -10.59
N LYS A 13 -18.90 -8.82 -10.39
CA LYS A 13 -18.12 -7.60 -10.28
C LYS A 13 -17.14 -7.84 -9.14
N GLN A 14 -15.85 -7.91 -9.48
CA GLN A 14 -14.81 -7.90 -8.46
C GLN A 14 -15.05 -6.68 -7.56
N PRO A 15 -14.86 -6.80 -6.23
CA PRO A 15 -15.02 -5.67 -5.33
C PRO A 15 -14.16 -4.52 -5.83
N GLU A 16 -14.74 -3.33 -5.99
CA GLU A 16 -14.02 -2.10 -6.31
C GLU A 16 -13.75 -1.35 -5.00
N ILE A 17 -12.52 -0.88 -4.84
CA ILE A 17 -12.11 -0.10 -3.67
C ILE A 17 -11.71 1.28 -4.14
N LEU A 18 -12.35 2.32 -3.59
CA LEU A 18 -12.14 3.71 -4.00
C LEU A 18 -12.35 3.91 -5.53
N GLY A 19 -13.25 3.12 -6.14
CA GLY A 19 -13.51 3.13 -7.58
C GLY A 19 -12.41 2.49 -8.44
N ARG A 20 -11.52 1.68 -7.85
CA ARG A 20 -10.46 0.95 -8.56
C ARG A 20 -10.62 -0.55 -8.38
N SER A 21 -10.35 -1.31 -9.45
CA SER A 21 -10.20 -2.77 -9.39
C SER A 21 -8.86 -3.15 -8.76
N ARG A 22 -8.71 -4.43 -8.37
CA ARG A 22 -7.44 -4.97 -7.87
C ARG A 22 -6.32 -4.76 -8.89
N GLU A 23 -6.60 -5.08 -10.14
CA GLU A 23 -5.68 -5.01 -11.27
C GLU A 23 -5.25 -3.56 -11.54
N GLY A 24 -6.20 -2.62 -11.49
CA GLY A 24 -5.88 -1.19 -11.63
C GLY A 24 -4.98 -0.68 -10.52
N MET A 25 -5.19 -1.14 -9.28
CA MET A 25 -4.35 -0.76 -8.14
C MET A 25 -2.94 -1.38 -8.24
N ILE A 26 -2.81 -2.61 -8.74
CA ILE A 26 -1.52 -3.26 -9.02
C ILE A 26 -0.73 -2.46 -10.06
N GLU A 27 -1.34 -2.13 -11.20
CA GLU A 27 -0.69 -1.39 -12.28
C GLU A 27 -0.21 0.00 -11.82
N GLU A 28 -1.03 0.72 -11.07
CA GLU A 28 -0.66 2.03 -10.52
C GLU A 28 0.48 1.93 -9.49
N SER A 29 0.44 0.93 -8.60
CA SER A 29 1.51 0.68 -7.65
C SER A 29 2.84 0.37 -8.33
N LEU A 30 2.82 -0.43 -9.41
CA LEU A 30 4.02 -0.72 -10.20
C LEU A 30 4.56 0.56 -10.87
N LYS A 31 3.67 1.36 -11.49
CA LYS A 31 4.07 2.62 -12.13
C LYS A 31 4.69 3.61 -11.13
N ASN A 32 4.08 3.77 -9.95
CA ASN A 32 4.56 4.69 -8.92
C ASN A 32 5.83 4.20 -8.23
N GLY A 33 6.14 2.91 -8.33
CA GLY A 33 7.32 2.29 -7.75
C GLY A 33 8.50 2.10 -8.72
N GLU A 34 8.39 2.54 -9.98
CA GLU A 34 9.37 2.22 -11.04
C GLU A 34 10.81 2.58 -10.65
N ASP A 35 11.03 3.73 -10.02
CA ASP A 35 12.36 4.16 -9.58
C ASP A 35 12.94 3.26 -8.48
N VAL A 36 12.09 2.78 -7.57
CA VAL A 36 12.51 1.83 -6.53
C VAL A 36 12.79 0.47 -7.17
N GLN A 37 11.99 0.05 -8.16
CA GLN A 37 12.19 -1.21 -8.87
C GLN A 37 13.55 -1.26 -9.59
N LYS A 38 13.96 -0.15 -10.22
CA LYS A 38 15.26 -0.03 -10.88
C LYS A 38 16.44 -0.18 -9.92
N LEU A 39 16.28 0.20 -8.65
CA LEU A 39 17.33 0.06 -7.64
C LEU A 39 17.50 -1.40 -7.16
N TYR A 40 16.48 -2.23 -7.32
CA TYR A 40 16.47 -3.61 -6.84
C TYR A 40 15.99 -4.60 -7.93
N PRO A 41 16.73 -4.74 -9.06
CA PRO A 41 16.27 -5.53 -10.21
C PRO A 41 16.15 -7.04 -9.94
N ALA A 42 16.74 -7.53 -8.85
CA ALA A 42 16.64 -8.93 -8.42
C ALA A 42 15.34 -9.25 -7.67
N VAL A 43 14.53 -8.24 -7.32
CA VAL A 43 13.29 -8.41 -6.56
C VAL A 43 12.11 -8.47 -7.52
N ASP A 44 11.29 -9.51 -7.41
CA ASP A 44 9.98 -9.57 -8.07
C ASP A 44 8.99 -8.65 -7.35
N PHE A 45 9.01 -7.36 -7.67
CA PHE A 45 8.12 -6.39 -7.04
C PHE A 45 6.64 -6.68 -7.30
N LYS A 46 6.29 -7.22 -8.47
CA LYS A 46 4.90 -7.50 -8.81
C LYS A 46 4.37 -8.64 -7.95
N GLY A 47 4.97 -9.82 -8.05
CA GLY A 47 4.47 -11.02 -7.39
C GLY A 47 4.79 -11.08 -5.89
N ALA A 48 5.93 -10.55 -5.46
CA ALA A 48 6.37 -10.67 -4.07
C ALA A 48 5.93 -9.49 -3.17
N VAL A 49 5.56 -8.34 -3.74
CA VAL A 49 5.26 -7.13 -2.95
C VAL A 49 3.91 -6.52 -3.30
N VAL A 50 3.69 -6.14 -4.56
CA VAL A 50 2.50 -5.37 -4.96
C VAL A 50 1.24 -6.23 -4.91
N GLU A 51 1.24 -7.40 -5.55
CA GLU A 51 0.07 -8.28 -5.56
C GLU A 51 -0.36 -8.72 -4.15
N PRO A 52 0.54 -9.17 -3.26
CA PRO A 52 0.17 -9.52 -1.89
C PRO A 52 -0.44 -8.35 -1.12
N ILE A 53 0.16 -7.15 -1.19
CA ILE A 53 -0.33 -5.97 -0.46
C ILE A 53 -1.69 -5.51 -1.01
N VAL A 54 -1.87 -5.50 -2.34
CA VAL A 54 -3.14 -5.13 -2.95
C VAL A 54 -4.22 -6.13 -2.57
N ASN A 55 -3.98 -7.43 -2.77
CA ASN A 55 -4.96 -8.47 -2.43
C ASN A 55 -5.35 -8.39 -0.95
N PHE A 56 -4.37 -8.23 -0.06
CA PHE A 56 -4.61 -8.07 1.37
C PHE A 56 -5.46 -6.85 1.71
N THR A 57 -5.20 -5.71 1.06
CA THR A 57 -6.03 -4.50 1.23
C THR A 57 -7.49 -4.75 0.84
N PHE A 58 -7.71 -5.50 -0.25
CA PHE A 58 -9.06 -5.85 -0.67
C PHE A 58 -9.74 -6.85 0.24
N ASP A 59 -8.99 -7.82 0.76
CA ASP A 59 -9.52 -8.84 1.65
C ASP A 59 -9.86 -8.24 3.02
N ILE A 60 -9.09 -7.26 3.52
CA ILE A 60 -9.49 -6.47 4.69
C ILE A 60 -10.84 -5.80 4.47
N GLN A 61 -11.01 -5.07 3.36
CA GLN A 61 -12.26 -4.32 3.13
C GLN A 61 -13.48 -5.22 2.93
N LYS A 62 -13.28 -6.41 2.37
CA LYS A 62 -14.37 -7.34 2.08
C LYS A 62 -14.76 -8.19 3.29
N HIS A 63 -13.80 -8.57 4.12
CA HIS A 63 -14.00 -9.62 5.12
C HIS A 63 -13.93 -9.14 6.57
N VAL A 64 -13.28 -8.00 6.84
CA VAL A 64 -13.16 -7.45 8.20
C VAL A 64 -14.33 -6.50 8.47
N ASP A 65 -14.84 -6.43 9.69
CA ASP A 65 -15.87 -5.44 10.05
C ASP A 65 -15.33 -4.01 10.04
N GLU A 66 -16.21 -3.02 9.84
CA GLU A 66 -15.83 -1.61 9.69
C GLU A 66 -15.02 -1.07 10.89
N ALA A 67 -15.35 -1.51 12.12
CA ALA A 67 -14.66 -1.04 13.32
C ALA A 67 -13.21 -1.52 13.35
N ASN A 68 -12.98 -2.81 13.06
CA ASN A 68 -11.64 -3.37 12.97
C ASN A 68 -10.88 -2.86 11.74
N GLN A 69 -11.54 -2.63 10.60
CA GLN A 69 -10.91 -1.98 9.44
C GLN A 69 -10.39 -0.58 9.79
N ARG A 70 -11.23 0.25 10.41
CA ARG A 70 -10.87 1.63 10.78
C ARG A 70 -9.71 1.65 11.77
N ARG A 71 -9.75 0.77 12.78
CA ARG A 71 -8.68 0.63 13.76
C ARG A 71 -7.37 0.18 13.12
N TYR A 72 -7.42 -0.88 12.30
CA TYR A 72 -6.27 -1.37 11.53
C TYR A 72 -5.64 -0.26 10.69
N ASN A 73 -6.44 0.45 9.88
CA ASN A 73 -5.95 1.51 9.01
C ASN A 73 -5.32 2.68 9.79
N THR A 74 -5.88 3.00 10.96
CA THR A 74 -5.33 4.04 11.84
C THR A 74 -3.96 3.63 12.38
N LEU A 75 -3.85 2.40 12.89
CA LEU A 75 -2.61 1.87 13.46
C LEU A 75 -1.50 1.77 12.40
N ILE A 76 -1.81 1.28 11.19
CA ILE A 76 -0.84 1.23 10.09
C ILE A 76 -0.41 2.63 9.67
N ALA A 77 -1.34 3.59 9.55
CA ALA A 77 -1.00 4.96 9.18
C ALA A 77 -0.11 5.63 10.24
N GLU A 78 -0.34 5.36 11.53
CA GLU A 78 0.49 5.86 12.62
C GLU A 78 1.87 5.19 12.66
N MET A 79 1.92 3.88 12.40
CA MET A 79 3.17 3.11 12.29
C MET A 79 4.05 3.69 11.18
N LEU A 80 3.48 3.94 9.99
CA LEU A 80 4.19 4.53 8.85
C LEU A 80 4.72 5.95 9.12
N LYS A 81 4.03 6.73 9.96
CA LYS A 81 4.48 8.06 10.39
C LYS A 81 5.58 7.99 11.43
N SER A 82 5.62 6.93 12.22
CA SER A 82 6.48 6.77 13.40
C SER A 82 7.63 5.79 13.18
N THR A 83 7.98 5.49 11.93
CA THR A 83 9.07 4.55 11.57
C THR A 83 10.45 4.95 12.09
N ALA A 84 10.63 6.21 12.53
CA ALA A 84 11.85 6.68 13.19
C ALA A 84 12.04 6.09 14.60
N ASP A 85 10.98 5.57 15.22
CA ASP A 85 11.02 4.79 16.46
C ASP A 85 10.58 3.35 16.17
N PRO A 86 11.53 2.42 15.92
CA PRO A 86 11.21 1.05 15.57
C PRO A 86 10.42 0.30 16.65
N ALA A 87 10.65 0.60 17.93
CA ALA A 87 9.96 -0.09 19.02
C ALA A 87 8.48 0.33 19.10
N PHE A 88 8.22 1.63 18.93
CA PHE A 88 6.84 2.13 18.86
C PHE A 88 6.14 1.67 17.59
N ALA A 89 6.81 1.71 16.43
CA ALA A 89 6.27 1.22 15.17
C ALA A 89 5.96 -0.29 15.21
N GLU A 90 6.82 -1.09 15.84
CA GLU A 90 6.60 -2.52 16.03
C GLU A 90 5.38 -2.79 16.91
N ARG A 91 5.24 -2.05 18.02
CA ARG A 91 4.05 -2.16 18.87
C ARG A 91 2.76 -1.87 18.10
N LEU A 92 2.75 -0.81 17.28
CA LEU A 92 1.60 -0.47 16.44
C LEU A 92 1.29 -1.55 15.40
N LEU A 93 2.32 -2.18 14.81
CA LEU A 93 2.14 -3.29 13.88
C LEU A 93 1.49 -4.51 14.56
N TRP A 94 1.94 -4.86 15.76
CA TRP A 94 1.33 -5.93 16.55
C TRP A 94 -0.11 -5.60 16.96
N GLU A 95 -0.40 -4.37 17.36
CA GLU A 95 -1.78 -3.93 17.63
C GLU A 95 -2.67 -3.97 16.38
N ALA A 96 -2.11 -3.66 15.20
CA ALA A 96 -2.83 -3.79 13.93
C ALA A 96 -3.16 -5.25 13.63
N ARG A 97 -2.22 -6.16 13.88
CA ARG A 97 -2.42 -7.61 13.76
C ARG A 97 -3.56 -8.11 14.65
N GLU A 98 -3.67 -7.60 15.88
CA GLU A 98 -4.74 -7.99 16.81
C GLU A 98 -6.15 -7.64 16.30
N CYS A 99 -6.29 -6.59 15.48
CA CYS A 99 -7.57 -6.26 14.83
C CYS A 99 -8.04 -7.35 13.86
N LEU A 100 -7.12 -8.21 13.40
CA LEU A 100 -7.37 -9.26 12.42
C LEU A 100 -7.58 -10.64 13.06
N ARG A 101 -7.51 -10.76 14.40
CA ARG A 101 -7.55 -12.04 15.12
C ARG A 101 -8.83 -12.85 14.87
N GLY A 102 -9.96 -12.17 14.64
CA GLY A 102 -11.24 -12.79 14.28
C GLY A 102 -11.34 -13.24 12.82
N TYR A 103 -10.33 -12.95 12.00
CA TYR A 103 -10.33 -13.11 10.54
C TYR A 103 -9.13 -13.96 10.11
N PRO A 104 -9.19 -15.29 10.30
CA PRO A 104 -8.01 -16.17 10.22
C PRO A 104 -7.31 -16.15 8.87
N ASP A 105 -8.03 -16.03 7.76
CA ASP A 105 -7.42 -16.00 6.43
C ASP A 105 -6.73 -14.65 6.14
N VAL A 106 -7.34 -13.54 6.58
CA VAL A 106 -6.74 -12.20 6.50
C VAL A 106 -5.52 -12.10 7.41
N LEU A 107 -5.59 -12.68 8.61
CA LEU A 107 -4.45 -12.75 9.54
C LEU A 107 -3.27 -13.54 8.97
N LYS A 108 -3.53 -14.68 8.30
CA LYS A 108 -2.47 -15.45 7.63
C LYS A 108 -1.78 -14.64 6.53
N GLN A 109 -2.55 -13.86 5.77
CA GLN A 109 -1.97 -12.97 4.76
C GLN A 109 -1.09 -11.89 5.40
N PHE A 110 -1.56 -11.27 6.49
CA PHE A 110 -0.77 -10.31 7.25
C PHE A 110 0.56 -10.91 7.71
N ASP A 111 0.52 -12.11 8.32
CA ASP A 111 1.72 -12.80 8.79
C ASP A 111 2.66 -13.15 7.62
N ALA A 112 2.11 -13.59 6.49
CA ALA A 112 2.89 -13.91 5.29
C ALA A 112 3.51 -12.67 4.62
N ILE A 113 2.98 -11.46 4.84
CA ILE A 113 3.52 -10.21 4.29
C ILE A 113 4.56 -9.61 5.23
N PHE A 114 4.23 -9.49 6.53
CA PHE A 114 5.02 -8.70 7.47
C PHE A 114 5.89 -9.54 8.41
N ILE A 115 5.55 -10.80 8.66
CA ILE A 115 6.23 -11.69 9.62
C ILE A 115 6.98 -12.79 8.84
N THR A 116 7.80 -12.36 7.88
CA THR A 116 8.45 -13.22 6.88
C THR A 116 9.83 -13.72 7.32
N GLY A 117 9.89 -14.51 8.40
CA GLY A 117 11.12 -15.18 8.88
C GLY A 117 12.26 -14.25 9.33
N ARG A 118 12.22 -12.96 8.99
CA ARG A 118 13.09 -11.89 9.45
C ARG A 118 12.42 -11.16 10.62
N PRO A 119 13.20 -10.68 11.60
CA PRO A 119 12.68 -9.87 12.69
C PRO A 119 11.94 -8.62 12.21
N VAL A 120 10.81 -8.30 12.83
CA VAL A 120 9.94 -7.16 12.47
C VAL A 120 10.68 -5.83 12.57
N ASN A 121 11.50 -5.66 13.61
CA ASN A 121 12.31 -4.46 13.81
C ASN A 121 13.29 -4.19 12.65
N VAL A 122 13.85 -5.24 12.02
CA VAL A 122 14.73 -5.11 10.85
C VAL A 122 13.91 -4.62 9.65
N MET A 123 12.74 -5.21 9.40
CA MET A 123 11.84 -4.75 8.33
C MET A 123 11.41 -3.27 8.53
N LEU A 124 11.14 -2.86 9.77
CA LEU A 124 10.78 -1.46 10.08
C LEU A 124 11.92 -0.48 9.87
N ALA A 125 13.17 -0.88 10.16
CA ALA A 125 14.35 -0.08 9.88
C ALA A 125 14.55 0.11 8.37
N ASP A 126 14.45 -0.97 7.58
CA ASP A 126 14.52 -0.91 6.11
C ASP A 126 13.41 0.00 5.55
N LEU A 127 12.20 -0.11 6.10
CA LEU A 127 11.07 0.75 5.70
C LEU A 127 11.33 2.22 6.03
N HIS A 128 11.94 2.52 7.18
CA HIS A 128 12.30 3.88 7.55
C HIS A 128 13.32 4.48 6.57
N GLU A 129 14.33 3.72 6.17
CA GLU A 129 15.32 4.13 5.19
C GLU A 129 14.64 4.46 3.85
N VAL A 130 13.82 3.55 3.33
CA VAL A 130 13.10 3.74 2.05
C VAL A 130 12.19 4.97 2.11
N LEU A 131 11.44 5.17 3.20
CA LEU A 131 10.55 6.33 3.36
C LEU A 131 11.34 7.65 3.43
N THR A 132 12.51 7.64 4.06
CA THR A 132 13.40 8.80 4.16
C THR A 132 14.01 9.13 2.81
N THR A 133 14.57 8.14 2.10
CA THR A 133 15.11 8.31 0.75
C THR A 133 14.04 8.80 -0.24
N LYS A 134 12.81 8.29 -0.14
CA LYS A 134 11.69 8.76 -0.97
C LYS A 134 11.35 10.21 -0.66
N LYS A 135 11.25 10.59 0.62
CA LYS A 135 11.00 11.99 1.03
C LYS A 135 12.10 12.94 0.52
N GLU A 136 13.36 12.54 0.63
CA GLU A 136 14.50 13.31 0.13
C GLU A 136 14.49 13.45 -1.38
N THR A 137 14.13 12.39 -2.10
CA THR A 137 14.03 12.39 -3.56
C THR A 137 12.88 13.28 -4.04
N VAL A 138 11.71 13.20 -3.40
CA VAL A 138 10.59 14.12 -3.65
C VAL A 138 11.01 15.56 -3.36
N ARG A 139 11.68 15.83 -2.23
CA ARG A 139 12.16 17.18 -1.89
C ARG A 139 13.15 17.72 -2.92
N ARG A 140 14.09 16.89 -3.39
CA ARG A 140 15.04 17.26 -4.45
C ARG A 140 14.33 17.57 -5.77
N MET A 141 13.34 16.78 -6.18
CA MET A 141 12.54 17.04 -7.39
C MET A 141 11.68 18.31 -7.27
N SER A 142 11.17 18.61 -6.07
CA SER A 142 10.44 19.87 -5.81
C SER A 142 11.35 21.10 -5.88
N LEU A 143 12.61 20.97 -5.48
CA LEU A 143 13.62 22.04 -5.52
C LEU A 143 14.27 22.21 -6.91
N THR A 144 14.20 21.18 -7.76
CA THR A 144 14.70 21.22 -9.14
C THR A 144 13.61 21.54 -10.16
N LYS A 145 12.38 21.83 -9.72
CA LYS A 145 11.40 22.50 -10.58
C LYS A 145 11.94 23.92 -10.80
N PRO A 146 12.44 24.28 -12.00
CA PRO A 146 12.83 25.65 -12.22
C PRO A 146 11.55 26.47 -12.08
N GLU A 147 11.56 27.44 -11.17
CA GLU A 147 10.79 28.66 -11.40
C GLU A 147 11.10 29.06 -12.84
N GLN A 148 10.08 29.04 -13.71
CA GLN A 148 10.16 29.86 -14.90
C GLN A 148 10.26 31.29 -14.39
N GLU A 149 11.50 31.76 -14.22
CA GLU A 149 11.83 33.16 -14.01
C GLU A 149 11.20 33.95 -15.16
N GLU A 150 10.19 34.71 -14.78
CA GLU A 150 9.83 35.95 -15.41
C GLU A 150 11.07 36.86 -15.45
N GLY A 151 11.42 37.40 -16.62
CA GLY A 151 12.24 38.63 -16.67
C GLY A 151 13.28 38.76 -17.78
N ALA A 152 12.85 39.39 -18.88
CA ALA A 152 13.55 40.47 -19.61
C ALA A 152 14.98 40.26 -20.17
N ALA A 153 15.14 40.47 -21.49
CA ALA A 153 16.04 41.51 -22.04
C ALA A 153 15.98 41.66 -23.57
N ALA A 154 15.35 42.74 -24.02
CA ALA A 154 15.89 43.81 -24.88
C ALA A 154 16.42 43.56 -26.32
N LYS A 155 16.05 44.56 -27.16
CA LYS A 155 16.64 45.08 -28.42
C LYS A 155 16.12 44.51 -29.75
N ARG A 156 15.26 45.26 -30.44
CA ARG A 156 15.64 46.31 -31.41
C ARG A 156 14.45 47.19 -31.76
#